data_AF-A0A4Y8WYE6-F1
#
_entry.id   AF-A0A4Y8WYE6-F1
#
_cell.length_a   1.000
_cell.length_b   1.000
_cell.length_c   1.000
_cell.angle_alpha   90.00
_cell.angle_beta   90.00
_cell.angle_gamma   90.00
#
_symmetry.space_group_name_H-M   'P 1'
#
loop_
_entity.id
_entity.type
_entity.pdbx_description
1 polymer ?
#
loop_
_entity_poly.entity_id
_entity_poly.type
_entity_poly.pdbx_seq_one_letter_code
_entity_poly.pdbx_strand_id
1 'polypeptide(L)'
;MTEPGPARRPAPRAPRREPFRLGDAEVRPGRRREVSLPISRLVTGAEVSLPVHVLHGRHDGPTVWVSAAIHGDEVVGIEVIRRVLERLDPTALRGTLLAVPIVNVLGVQAGDRYLPDRRDLNRSFPGSARGSLAARIAHLMMTQVIARAEVGIDLHSGADRRSNLPQIRCDLEDPQTRSLAEAFGAPVMYHARLRDGSLRAAARETGARVLLYEAGEAWRFDEYAIVPGVDGVLRVLAHLGMVRAADVGLTPADDDEVPPAVDATGEDDASVATDPGTHVVWRSSWVRARADGLLHLDVSLGQTVRAGERIGALYNSFGRRLAHVSAELSGVVIGRAEAPLVHRGDALVHIGELDGRPWSTLPAAEPAWSGVRGGRPSHREERAERLP
;
A
#
# COMPACT_ATOMS: atom_id res chain seq x y z
N MET A 1 -52.12 -25.11 -40.96
CA MET A 1 -50.72 -25.53 -40.74
C MET A 1 -49.86 -24.28 -40.82
N THR A 2 -49.49 -23.73 -39.67
CA THR A 2 -48.59 -22.57 -39.57
C THR A 2 -47.15 -23.05 -39.61
N GLU A 3 -46.37 -22.55 -40.55
CA GLU A 3 -44.94 -22.87 -40.68
C GLU A 3 -44.16 -22.38 -39.45
N PRO A 4 -43.17 -23.16 -38.96
CA PRO A 4 -42.31 -22.73 -37.87
C PRO A 4 -41.32 -21.68 -38.38
N GLY A 5 -41.37 -20.49 -37.77
CA GLY A 5 -40.46 -19.39 -38.09
C GLY A 5 -38.97 -19.74 -37.85
N PRO A 6 -38.05 -19.08 -38.57
CA PRO A 6 -36.63 -19.44 -38.57
C PRO A 6 -36.01 -19.30 -37.18
N ALA A 7 -35.32 -20.36 -36.74
CA ALA A 7 -34.61 -20.39 -35.48
C ALA A 7 -33.58 -19.26 -35.41
N ARG A 8 -33.71 -18.37 -34.41
CA ARG A 8 -32.73 -17.33 -34.10
C ARG A 8 -31.36 -17.99 -33.86
N ARG A 9 -30.39 -17.68 -34.72
CA ARG A 9 -28.98 -18.05 -34.49
C ARG A 9 -28.52 -17.45 -33.15
N PRO A 10 -27.89 -18.22 -32.26
CA PRO A 10 -27.35 -17.68 -31.01
C PRO A 10 -26.30 -16.61 -31.34
N ALA A 11 -26.35 -15.50 -30.61
CA ALA A 11 -25.38 -14.42 -30.76
C ALA A 11 -23.94 -14.96 -30.61
N PRO A 12 -22.97 -14.44 -31.39
CA PRO A 12 -21.59 -14.89 -31.28
C PRO A 12 -21.09 -14.68 -29.85
N ARG A 13 -20.55 -15.74 -29.24
CA ARG A 13 -19.91 -15.66 -27.91
C ARG A 13 -18.79 -14.64 -28.00
N ALA A 14 -18.80 -13.66 -27.09
CA ALA A 14 -17.70 -12.69 -26.96
C ALA A 14 -16.35 -13.44 -26.91
N PRO A 15 -15.30 -12.91 -27.55
CA PRO A 15 -13.98 -13.54 -27.55
C PRO A 15 -13.54 -13.76 -26.10
N ARG A 16 -13.16 -14.99 -25.78
CA ARG A 16 -12.70 -15.36 -24.45
C ARG A 16 -11.30 -14.79 -24.27
N ARG A 17 -11.13 -13.91 -23.28
CA ARG A 17 -9.83 -13.44 -22.80
C ARG A 17 -8.86 -14.61 -22.59
N GLU A 18 -7.60 -14.43 -22.94
CA GLU A 18 -6.60 -15.49 -22.75
C GLU A 18 -6.31 -15.71 -21.26
N PRO A 19 -5.99 -16.95 -20.82
CA PRO A 19 -5.62 -17.20 -19.44
C PRO A 19 -4.37 -16.44 -18.99
N PHE A 20 -4.37 -15.94 -17.76
CA PHE A 20 -3.20 -15.31 -17.16
C PHE A 20 -2.22 -16.35 -16.65
N ARG A 21 -0.94 -16.21 -17.00
CA ARG A 21 0.13 -17.14 -16.60
C ARG A 21 1.03 -16.50 -15.55
N LEU A 22 1.28 -17.17 -14.43
CA LEU A 22 2.20 -16.73 -13.36
C LEU A 22 2.99 -17.92 -12.83
N GLY A 23 4.33 -17.89 -12.96
CA GLY A 23 5.14 -19.10 -12.84
C GLY A 23 4.61 -20.19 -13.78
N ASP A 24 4.44 -21.40 -13.24
CA ASP A 24 3.85 -22.54 -13.96
C ASP A 24 2.32 -22.60 -13.88
N ALA A 25 1.69 -21.65 -13.19
CA ALA A 25 0.25 -21.64 -13.01
C ALA A 25 -0.45 -20.86 -14.15
N GLU A 26 -1.55 -21.44 -14.64
CA GLU A 26 -2.49 -20.78 -15.53
C GLU A 26 -3.81 -20.48 -14.78
N VAL A 27 -4.33 -19.27 -14.95
CA VAL A 27 -5.57 -18.76 -14.32
C VAL A 27 -6.54 -18.33 -15.42
N ARG A 28 -7.62 -19.08 -15.56
CA ARG A 28 -8.66 -18.84 -16.59
C ARG A 28 -9.47 -17.57 -16.27
N PRO A 29 -10.04 -16.89 -17.28
CA PRO A 29 -10.88 -15.72 -17.06
C PRO A 29 -12.06 -16.01 -16.13
N GLY A 30 -12.37 -15.06 -15.27
CA GLY A 30 -13.39 -15.18 -14.23
C GLY A 30 -13.03 -16.16 -13.12
N ARG A 31 -11.74 -16.30 -12.78
CA ARG A 31 -11.28 -17.19 -11.71
C ARG A 31 -10.25 -16.50 -10.81
N ARG A 32 -10.19 -16.99 -9.58
CA ARG A 32 -9.15 -16.72 -8.60
C ARG A 32 -8.30 -17.98 -8.41
N ARG A 33 -6.99 -17.82 -8.28
CA ARG A 33 -6.07 -18.90 -7.91
C ARG A 33 -4.96 -18.37 -7.02
N GLU A 34 -4.58 -19.15 -6.02
CA GLU A 34 -3.34 -18.93 -5.26
C GLU A 34 -2.18 -19.62 -5.98
N VAL A 35 -1.08 -18.90 -6.13
CA VAL A 35 0.13 -19.32 -6.84
C VAL A 35 1.32 -19.10 -5.91
N SER A 36 2.09 -20.16 -5.69
CA SER A 36 3.32 -20.13 -4.90
C SER A 36 4.51 -20.00 -5.83
N LEU A 37 5.21 -18.87 -5.78
CA LEU A 37 6.43 -18.66 -6.58
C LEU A 37 7.67 -19.06 -5.75
N PRO A 38 8.50 -20.01 -6.18
CA PRO A 38 9.62 -20.49 -5.37
C PRO A 38 10.64 -19.38 -5.04
N ILE A 39 11.00 -19.25 -3.75
CA ILE A 39 12.08 -18.36 -3.29
C ILE A 39 13.33 -19.18 -2.98
N SER A 40 13.22 -20.16 -2.08
CA SER A 40 14.37 -20.94 -1.62
C SER A 40 13.93 -22.26 -0.98
N ARG A 41 14.88 -23.15 -0.70
CA ARG A 41 14.66 -24.35 0.12
C ARG A 41 15.47 -24.22 1.40
N LEU A 42 14.84 -24.46 2.54
CA LEU A 42 15.48 -24.42 3.86
C LEU A 42 16.35 -25.67 4.08
N VAL A 43 17.23 -25.61 5.09
CA VAL A 43 18.07 -26.76 5.49
C VAL A 43 17.26 -27.99 5.89
N THR A 44 16.01 -27.79 6.33
CA THR A 44 15.05 -28.86 6.65
C THR A 44 14.44 -29.51 5.42
N GLY A 45 14.71 -29.01 4.22
CA GLY A 45 14.07 -29.43 2.97
C GLY A 45 12.76 -28.72 2.67
N ALA A 46 12.20 -27.94 3.61
CA ALA A 46 10.97 -27.18 3.40
C ALA A 46 11.15 -26.08 2.34
N GLU A 47 10.15 -25.88 1.51
CA GLU A 47 10.16 -24.84 0.48
C GLU A 47 9.60 -23.52 1.03
N VAL A 48 10.31 -22.43 0.74
CA VAL A 48 9.83 -21.07 0.96
C VAL A 48 9.41 -20.51 -0.38
N SER A 49 8.19 -20.02 -0.46
CA SER A 49 7.61 -19.47 -1.68
C SER A 49 6.92 -18.14 -1.39
N LEU A 50 6.85 -17.29 -2.40
CA LEU A 50 6.10 -16.05 -2.38
C LEU A 50 4.63 -16.37 -2.72
N PRO A 51 3.68 -16.17 -1.80
CA PRO A 51 2.27 -16.39 -2.06
C PRO A 51 1.67 -15.25 -2.89
N VAL A 52 1.02 -15.59 -4.01
CA VAL A 52 0.35 -14.62 -4.88
C VAL A 52 -1.07 -15.10 -5.18
N HIS A 53 -2.07 -14.30 -4.81
CA HIS A 53 -3.43 -14.48 -5.33
C HIS A 53 -3.55 -13.77 -6.68
N VAL A 54 -3.95 -14.53 -7.70
CA VAL A 54 -4.25 -14.02 -9.03
C VAL A 54 -5.75 -14.03 -9.22
N LEU A 55 -6.36 -12.85 -9.33
CA LEU A 55 -7.77 -12.69 -9.68
C LEU A 55 -7.82 -12.19 -11.12
N HIS A 56 -8.24 -13.08 -12.02
CA HIS A 56 -8.24 -12.79 -13.44
C HIS A 56 -9.68 -12.60 -13.93
N GLY A 57 -10.02 -11.34 -14.21
CA GLY A 57 -11.35 -10.91 -14.65
C GLY A 57 -11.82 -11.54 -15.96
N ARG A 58 -13.15 -11.60 -16.16
CA ARG A 58 -13.72 -12.08 -17.45
C ARG A 58 -13.51 -11.10 -18.59
N HIS A 59 -13.41 -9.82 -18.27
CA HIS A 59 -13.31 -8.73 -19.22
C HIS A 59 -11.90 -8.13 -19.20
N ASP A 60 -11.51 -7.55 -20.33
CA ASP A 60 -10.26 -6.80 -20.42
C ASP A 60 -10.31 -5.55 -19.53
N GLY A 61 -9.13 -5.14 -19.07
CA GLY A 61 -8.90 -4.07 -18.13
C GLY A 61 -7.44 -4.08 -17.67
N PRO A 62 -7.03 -3.12 -16.82
CA PRO A 62 -5.65 -2.98 -16.38
C PRO A 62 -5.21 -4.15 -15.49
N THR A 63 -3.89 -4.31 -15.34
CA THR A 63 -3.34 -5.18 -14.30
C THR A 63 -2.82 -4.36 -13.13
N VAL A 64 -3.30 -4.66 -11.93
CA VAL A 64 -2.94 -4.00 -10.67
C VAL A 64 -2.28 -5.00 -9.75
N TRP A 65 -1.28 -4.57 -8.98
CA TRP A 65 -0.80 -5.36 -7.84
C TRP A 65 -1.06 -4.65 -6.52
N VAL A 66 -1.29 -5.46 -5.48
CA VAL A 66 -1.35 -5.00 -4.09
C VAL A 66 -0.40 -5.89 -3.30
N SER A 67 0.56 -5.29 -2.61
CA SER A 67 1.55 -6.02 -1.80
C SER A 67 1.52 -5.56 -0.34
N ALA A 68 1.88 -6.47 0.56
CA ALA A 68 2.06 -6.16 1.97
C ALA A 68 3.22 -6.96 2.57
N ALA A 69 3.58 -6.58 3.81
CA ALA A 69 4.64 -7.22 4.58
C ALA A 69 5.95 -7.38 3.79
N ILE A 70 6.38 -6.30 3.11
CA ILE A 70 7.78 -6.17 2.66
C ILE A 70 8.71 -6.12 3.87
N HIS A 71 8.23 -5.52 4.95
CA HIS A 71 8.78 -5.67 6.28
C HIS A 71 7.95 -6.70 7.04
N GLY A 72 8.60 -7.63 7.74
CA GLY A 72 7.89 -8.76 8.35
C GLY A 72 7.09 -8.42 9.60
N ASP A 73 7.30 -7.25 10.20
CA ASP A 73 6.58 -6.75 11.38
C ASP A 73 5.31 -5.95 11.04
N GLU A 74 5.04 -5.71 9.75
CA GLU A 74 3.95 -4.86 9.26
C GLU A 74 2.74 -5.70 8.80
N VAL A 75 1.95 -6.17 9.76
CA VAL A 75 0.85 -7.13 9.52
C VAL A 75 -0.46 -6.51 9.01
N VAL A 76 -0.67 -5.20 9.19
CA VAL A 76 -1.90 -4.49 8.78
C VAL A 76 -2.24 -4.74 7.31
N GLY A 77 -1.24 -4.65 6.42
CA GLY A 77 -1.46 -4.84 4.99
C GLY A 77 -1.89 -6.26 4.60
N ILE A 78 -1.52 -7.28 5.40
CA ILE A 78 -1.97 -8.66 5.20
C ILE A 78 -3.49 -8.73 5.35
N GLU A 79 -4.02 -8.10 6.40
CA GLU A 79 -5.44 -8.08 6.71
C GLU A 79 -6.24 -7.22 5.72
N VAL A 80 -5.69 -6.08 5.29
CA VAL A 80 -6.26 -5.27 4.20
C VAL A 80 -6.42 -6.11 2.94
N ILE A 81 -5.38 -6.83 2.51
CA ILE A 81 -5.45 -7.71 1.33
C ILE A 81 -6.50 -8.80 1.52
N ARG A 82 -6.57 -9.44 2.70
CA ARG A 82 -7.57 -10.48 2.98
C ARG A 82 -9.00 -9.95 2.79
N ARG A 83 -9.33 -8.80 3.40
CA ARG A 83 -10.67 -8.18 3.30
C ARG A 83 -11.00 -7.66 1.91
N VAL A 84 -10.03 -7.09 1.20
CA VAL A 84 -10.20 -6.70 -0.22
C VAL A 84 -10.58 -7.92 -1.06
N LEU A 85 -9.86 -9.05 -0.87
CA LEU A 85 -10.11 -10.27 -1.63
C LEU A 85 -11.47 -10.93 -1.34
N GLU A 86 -12.07 -10.67 -0.17
CA GLU A 86 -13.42 -11.12 0.18
C GLU A 86 -14.51 -10.33 -0.55
N ARG A 87 -14.24 -9.07 -0.88
CA ARG A 87 -15.19 -8.18 -1.57
C ARG A 87 -15.13 -8.28 -3.10
N LEU A 88 -14.18 -9.04 -3.66
CA LEU A 88 -13.98 -9.14 -5.10
C LEU A 88 -14.55 -10.43 -5.69
N ASP A 89 -15.45 -10.29 -6.65
CA ASP A 89 -15.86 -11.38 -7.54
C ASP A 89 -15.04 -11.37 -8.84
N PRO A 90 -14.18 -12.38 -9.11
CA PRO A 90 -13.45 -12.48 -10.37
C PRO A 90 -14.34 -12.50 -11.61
N THR A 91 -15.62 -12.91 -11.50
CA THR A 91 -16.51 -12.94 -12.66
C THR A 91 -17.01 -11.57 -13.09
N ALA A 92 -17.08 -10.61 -12.16
CA ALA A 92 -17.43 -9.21 -12.41
C ALA A 92 -16.19 -8.32 -12.64
N LEU A 93 -15.02 -8.74 -12.15
CA LEU A 93 -13.75 -8.02 -12.32
C LEU A 93 -13.39 -7.81 -13.80
N ARG A 94 -12.92 -6.60 -14.12
CA ARG A 94 -12.25 -6.25 -15.39
C ARG A 94 -10.75 -6.15 -15.16
N GLY A 95 -9.94 -6.74 -16.02
CA GLY A 95 -8.49 -6.77 -15.85
C GLY A 95 -8.00 -7.87 -14.90
N THR A 96 -6.84 -7.66 -14.27
CA THR A 96 -6.22 -8.66 -13.37
C THR A 96 -5.73 -8.00 -12.10
N LEU A 97 -5.98 -8.62 -10.94
CA LEU A 97 -5.38 -8.24 -9.67
C LEU A 97 -4.36 -9.31 -9.23
N LEU A 98 -3.14 -8.86 -8.92
CA LEU A 98 -2.07 -9.65 -8.30
C LEU A 98 -1.93 -9.22 -6.83
N ALA A 99 -2.49 -9.98 -5.90
CA ALA A 99 -2.40 -9.68 -4.48
C ALA A 99 -1.32 -10.54 -3.82
N VAL A 100 -0.31 -9.90 -3.23
CA VAL A 100 0.85 -10.51 -2.58
C VAL A 100 0.79 -10.18 -1.08
N PRO A 101 0.07 -10.96 -0.26
CA PRO A 101 -0.16 -10.62 1.14
C PRO A 101 1.14 -10.59 1.95
N ILE A 102 2.12 -11.42 1.61
CA ILE A 102 3.37 -11.50 2.37
C ILE A 102 4.55 -11.56 1.39
N VAL A 103 5.28 -10.45 1.26
CA VAL A 103 6.49 -10.41 0.43
C VAL A 103 7.69 -10.99 1.20
N ASN A 104 7.92 -10.54 2.44
CA ASN A 104 8.98 -11.02 3.32
C ASN A 104 8.47 -12.15 4.23
N VAL A 105 8.25 -13.33 3.64
CA VAL A 105 7.71 -14.52 4.34
C VAL A 105 8.54 -14.90 5.56
N LEU A 106 9.86 -14.82 5.45
CA LEU A 106 10.77 -15.19 6.54
C LEU A 106 10.80 -14.15 7.66
N GLY A 107 10.68 -12.86 7.34
CA GLY A 107 10.53 -11.80 8.33
C GLY A 107 9.23 -11.96 9.14
N VAL A 108 8.10 -12.18 8.45
CA VAL A 108 6.80 -12.40 9.12
C VAL A 108 6.86 -13.59 10.06
N GLN A 109 7.42 -14.72 9.62
CA GLN A 109 7.57 -15.91 10.47
C GLN A 109 8.47 -15.66 11.69
N ALA A 110 9.48 -14.79 11.56
CA ALA A 110 10.42 -14.48 12.62
C ALA A 110 9.94 -13.38 13.57
N GLY A 111 8.84 -12.69 13.27
CA GLY A 111 8.46 -11.50 14.03
C GLY A 111 9.25 -10.24 13.66
N ASP A 112 10.06 -10.27 12.59
CA ASP A 112 11.12 -9.30 12.33
C ASP A 112 10.87 -8.49 11.05
N ARG A 113 11.18 -7.19 11.12
CA ARG A 113 11.21 -6.29 9.97
C ARG A 113 12.05 -6.82 8.82
N TYR A 114 13.23 -7.33 9.15
CA TYR A 114 14.27 -7.70 8.20
C TYR A 114 14.17 -9.16 7.79
N LEU A 115 14.93 -9.52 6.75
CA LEU A 115 15.18 -10.93 6.42
C LEU A 115 16.16 -11.54 7.44
N PRO A 116 16.28 -12.88 7.51
CA PRO A 116 17.24 -13.54 8.42
C PRO A 116 18.71 -13.12 8.24
N ASP A 117 19.07 -12.58 7.07
CA ASP A 117 20.39 -12.00 6.79
C ASP A 117 20.50 -10.51 7.18
N ARG A 118 19.52 -10.01 7.96
CA ARG A 118 19.39 -8.64 8.49
C ARG A 118 19.24 -7.56 7.44
N ARG A 119 19.01 -7.92 6.17
CA ARG A 119 18.81 -6.94 5.10
C ARG A 119 17.39 -6.42 5.11
N ASP A 120 17.27 -5.11 4.88
CA ASP A 120 16.01 -4.48 4.51
C ASP A 120 15.70 -4.85 3.05
N LEU A 121 14.62 -5.62 2.87
CA LEU A 121 14.14 -6.01 1.55
C LEU A 121 13.81 -4.78 0.70
N ASN A 122 13.25 -3.74 1.31
CA ASN A 122 12.92 -2.50 0.63
C ASN A 122 14.16 -1.64 0.36
N ARG A 123 15.40 -2.08 0.64
CA ARG A 123 16.65 -1.50 0.12
C ARG A 123 17.33 -2.40 -0.93
N SER A 124 16.66 -3.46 -1.36
CA SER A 124 17.23 -4.51 -2.20
C SER A 124 16.63 -4.57 -3.61
N PHE A 125 15.72 -3.65 -3.98
CA PHE A 125 15.15 -3.56 -5.32
C PHE A 125 16.10 -2.84 -6.29
N PRO A 126 16.12 -3.19 -7.61
CA PRO A 126 15.32 -4.22 -8.28
C PRO A 126 15.79 -5.66 -8.03
N GLY A 127 16.91 -5.84 -7.33
CA GLY A 127 17.43 -7.15 -6.94
C GLY A 127 18.18 -7.89 -8.04
N SER A 128 18.53 -9.15 -7.76
CA SER A 128 19.26 -10.03 -8.68
C SER A 128 18.89 -11.49 -8.45
N ALA A 129 18.69 -12.25 -9.52
CA ALA A 129 18.40 -13.69 -9.47
C ALA A 129 19.49 -14.52 -8.77
N ARG A 130 20.73 -14.02 -8.73
CA ARG A 130 21.90 -14.68 -8.12
C ARG A 130 22.43 -13.93 -6.89
N GLY A 131 21.70 -12.92 -6.41
CA GLY A 131 22.10 -12.10 -5.28
C GLY A 131 21.79 -12.75 -3.93
N SER A 132 21.83 -11.93 -2.88
CA SER A 132 21.35 -12.31 -1.54
C SER A 132 19.88 -12.77 -1.57
N LEU A 133 19.43 -13.37 -0.47
CA LEU A 133 18.02 -13.75 -0.31
C LEU A 133 17.08 -12.55 -0.58
N ALA A 134 17.40 -11.38 -0.02
CA ALA A 134 16.66 -10.15 -0.27
C ALA A 134 16.64 -9.76 -1.75
N ALA A 135 17.80 -9.77 -2.41
CA ALA A 135 17.91 -9.43 -3.82
C ALA A 135 17.14 -10.41 -4.73
N ARG A 136 17.09 -11.70 -4.36
CA ARG A 136 16.34 -12.72 -5.11
C ARG A 136 14.83 -12.55 -4.96
N ILE A 137 14.34 -12.24 -3.76
CA ILE A 137 12.92 -11.92 -3.54
C ILE A 137 12.54 -10.66 -4.30
N ALA A 138 13.35 -9.60 -4.21
CA ALA A 138 13.12 -8.36 -4.97
C ALA A 138 13.08 -8.62 -6.48
N HIS A 139 14.02 -9.41 -7.01
CA HIS A 139 14.05 -9.79 -8.43
C HIS A 139 12.80 -10.61 -8.84
N LEU A 140 12.34 -11.52 -7.98
CA LEU A 140 11.13 -12.29 -8.21
C LEU A 140 9.89 -11.38 -8.26
N MET A 141 9.76 -10.45 -7.32
CA MET A 141 8.71 -9.43 -7.32
C MET A 141 8.76 -8.58 -8.60
N MET A 142 9.94 -8.11 -9.01
CA MET A 142 10.11 -7.31 -10.22
C MET A 142 9.65 -8.05 -11.47
N THR A 143 10.08 -9.29 -11.65
CA THR A 143 9.86 -10.05 -12.90
C THR A 143 8.49 -10.72 -12.98
N GLN A 144 7.96 -11.20 -11.86
CA GLN A 144 6.70 -11.96 -11.85
C GLN A 144 5.48 -11.09 -11.53
N VAL A 145 5.64 -9.99 -10.78
CA VAL A 145 4.51 -9.17 -10.32
C VAL A 145 4.56 -7.78 -10.95
N ILE A 146 5.59 -7.00 -10.64
CA ILE A 146 5.65 -5.56 -10.98
C ILE A 146 5.70 -5.33 -12.49
N ALA A 147 6.55 -6.06 -13.23
CA ALA A 147 6.65 -5.92 -14.69
C ALA A 147 5.37 -6.29 -15.46
N ARG A 148 4.37 -6.88 -14.78
CA ARG A 148 3.10 -7.31 -15.40
C ARG A 148 1.95 -6.37 -15.12
N ALA A 149 2.20 -5.29 -14.38
CA ALA A 149 1.19 -4.42 -13.86
C ALA A 149 1.46 -2.94 -14.21
N GLU A 150 0.40 -2.16 -14.14
CA GLU A 150 0.39 -0.73 -14.48
C GLU A 150 0.33 0.14 -13.23
N VAL A 151 -0.38 -0.34 -12.21
CA VAL A 151 -0.57 0.34 -10.93
C VAL A 151 -0.27 -0.61 -9.79
N GLY A 152 0.43 -0.11 -8.78
CA GLY A 152 0.78 -0.82 -7.56
C GLY A 152 0.30 -0.11 -6.30
N ILE A 153 -0.15 -0.87 -5.32
CA ILE A 153 -0.43 -0.38 -3.98
C ILE A 153 0.40 -1.20 -3.00
N ASP A 154 1.34 -0.57 -2.34
CA ASP A 154 2.23 -1.21 -1.38
C ASP A 154 1.85 -0.79 0.03
N LEU A 155 1.43 -1.75 0.86
CA LEU A 155 0.84 -1.53 2.16
C LEU A 155 1.89 -1.72 3.26
N HIS A 156 2.16 -0.65 4.01
CA HIS A 156 3.08 -0.59 5.14
C HIS A 156 2.32 -0.14 6.40
N SER A 157 2.91 -0.36 7.57
CA SER A 157 2.45 0.19 8.85
C SER A 157 3.59 0.87 9.58
N GLY A 158 3.29 1.54 10.70
CA GLY A 158 4.31 2.12 11.55
C GLY A 158 5.29 1.06 12.04
N ALA A 159 6.59 1.34 11.92
CA ALA A 159 7.66 0.47 12.39
C ALA A 159 8.09 0.84 13.81
N ASP A 160 8.71 -0.10 14.54
CA ASP A 160 9.47 0.19 15.77
C ASP A 160 8.67 0.99 16.81
N ARG A 161 7.54 0.40 17.24
CA ARG A 161 6.61 0.96 18.25
C ARG A 161 6.19 2.39 17.92
N ARG A 162 5.75 2.60 16.68
CA ARG A 162 5.15 3.85 16.22
C ARG A 162 3.84 3.55 15.55
N SER A 163 2.89 4.44 15.72
CA SER A 163 1.64 4.46 15.00
C SER A 163 1.68 5.54 13.92
N ASN A 164 1.05 5.28 12.78
CA ASN A 164 0.88 6.22 11.68
C ASN A 164 -0.61 6.50 11.46
N LEU A 165 -0.96 7.77 11.28
CA LEU A 165 -2.25 8.13 10.73
C LEU A 165 -2.32 7.61 9.28
N PRO A 166 -3.46 7.05 8.84
CA PRO A 166 -3.64 6.59 7.47
C PRO A 166 -3.23 7.62 6.43
N GLN A 167 -2.23 7.27 5.62
CA GLN A 167 -1.67 8.17 4.63
C GLN A 167 -1.21 7.45 3.37
N ILE A 168 -1.34 8.12 2.22
CA ILE A 168 -0.79 7.69 0.94
C ILE A 168 0.44 8.53 0.60
N ARG A 169 1.58 7.86 0.47
CA ARG A 169 2.88 8.44 0.12
C ARG A 169 3.17 8.20 -1.36
N CYS A 170 3.09 9.24 -2.17
CA CYS A 170 3.30 9.12 -3.61
C CYS A 170 3.96 10.37 -4.22
N ASP A 171 4.21 10.33 -5.52
CA ASP A 171 4.65 11.50 -6.28
C ASP A 171 3.40 12.31 -6.68
N LEU A 172 3.06 13.31 -5.87
CA LEU A 172 1.89 14.18 -6.13
C LEU A 172 2.08 15.14 -7.31
N GLU A 173 3.29 15.24 -7.88
CA GLU A 173 3.53 16.05 -9.08
C GLU A 173 3.09 15.31 -10.36
N ASP A 174 3.06 13.98 -10.33
CA ASP A 174 2.55 13.13 -11.41
C ASP A 174 1.01 13.10 -11.40
N PRO A 175 0.32 13.69 -12.38
CA PRO A 175 -1.14 13.86 -12.32
C PRO A 175 -1.92 12.56 -12.23
N GLN A 176 -1.40 11.48 -12.83
CA GLN A 176 -2.05 10.17 -12.82
C GLN A 176 -1.84 9.45 -11.48
N THR A 177 -0.64 9.54 -10.89
CA THR A 177 -0.37 9.04 -9.55
C THR A 177 -1.18 9.80 -8.51
N ARG A 178 -1.31 11.12 -8.67
CA ARG A 178 -2.14 11.94 -7.79
C ARG A 178 -3.62 11.59 -7.91
N SER A 179 -4.16 11.42 -9.11
CA SER A 179 -5.54 10.96 -9.33
C SER A 179 -5.82 9.61 -8.67
N LEU A 180 -4.85 8.69 -8.67
CA LEU A 180 -4.94 7.43 -7.93
C LEU A 180 -4.92 7.64 -6.40
N ALA A 181 -4.13 8.57 -5.89
CA ALA A 181 -4.09 8.90 -4.46
C ALA A 181 -5.39 9.59 -3.99
N GLU A 182 -5.95 10.49 -4.81
CA GLU A 182 -7.26 11.10 -4.61
C GLU A 182 -8.36 10.03 -4.57
N ALA A 183 -8.33 9.08 -5.51
CA ALA A 183 -9.25 7.95 -5.52
C ALA A 183 -9.08 7.07 -4.27
N PHE A 184 -7.84 6.80 -3.84
CA PHE A 184 -7.60 6.05 -2.61
C PHE A 184 -8.20 6.77 -1.40
N GLY A 185 -8.12 8.11 -1.36
CA GLY A 185 -8.77 8.96 -0.36
C GLY A 185 -8.42 8.63 1.09
N ALA A 186 -7.12 8.50 1.36
CA ALA A 186 -6.62 8.45 2.74
C ALA A 186 -6.69 9.86 3.37
N PRO A 187 -6.86 9.97 4.71
CA PRO A 187 -6.82 11.24 5.45
C PRO A 187 -5.63 12.14 5.14
N VAL A 188 -4.49 11.56 4.75
CA VAL A 188 -3.30 12.33 4.35
C VAL A 188 -2.76 11.84 3.00
N MET A 189 -2.59 12.76 2.05
CA MET A 189 -1.76 12.57 0.86
C MET A 189 -0.41 13.24 1.08
N TYR A 190 0.66 12.45 1.12
CA TYR A 190 2.01 12.92 1.41
C TYR A 190 2.88 12.86 0.15
N HIS A 191 3.41 14.01 -0.28
CA HIS A 191 4.39 14.06 -1.37
C HIS A 191 5.72 13.45 -0.89
N ALA A 192 5.99 12.22 -1.32
CA ALA A 192 7.20 11.49 -0.95
C ALA A 192 8.16 11.38 -2.12
N ARG A 193 9.43 11.69 -1.88
CA ARG A 193 10.53 11.43 -2.82
C ARG A 193 10.87 9.95 -2.92
N LEU A 194 11.28 9.49 -4.10
CA LEU A 194 11.78 8.13 -4.29
C LEU A 194 13.03 7.89 -3.44
N ARG A 195 13.18 6.67 -2.93
CA ARG A 195 14.35 6.23 -2.18
C ARG A 195 15.08 5.18 -2.98
N ASP A 196 16.40 5.29 -3.02
CA ASP A 196 17.23 4.30 -3.69
C ASP A 196 17.03 2.90 -3.07
N GLY A 197 17.10 1.88 -3.93
CA GLY A 197 16.86 0.48 -3.57
C GLY A 197 15.42 0.13 -3.16
N SER A 198 14.46 1.07 -3.23
CA SER A 198 13.05 0.82 -2.88
C SER A 198 12.23 0.17 -3.97
N LEU A 199 11.21 -0.59 -3.58
CA LEU A 199 10.21 -1.12 -4.50
C LEU A 199 9.62 -0.01 -5.37
N ARG A 200 9.25 1.11 -4.75
CA ARG A 200 8.62 2.24 -5.43
C ARG A 200 9.52 2.84 -6.51
N ALA A 201 10.81 3.00 -6.23
CA ALA A 201 11.78 3.49 -7.21
C ALA A 201 11.93 2.51 -8.38
N ALA A 202 12.18 1.23 -8.09
CA ALA A 202 12.35 0.21 -9.12
C ALA A 202 11.08 -0.02 -9.97
N ALA A 203 9.89 0.06 -9.36
CA ALA A 203 8.63 -0.07 -10.09
C ALA A 203 8.40 1.09 -11.06
N ARG A 204 8.78 2.33 -10.68
CA ARG A 204 8.69 3.51 -11.56
C ARG A 204 9.51 3.33 -12.83
N GLU A 205 10.67 2.68 -12.76
CA GLU A 205 11.52 2.38 -13.93
C GLU A 205 10.82 1.45 -14.94
N THR A 206 9.86 0.63 -14.50
CA THR A 206 9.04 -0.21 -15.39
C THR A 206 7.84 0.53 -16.01
N GLY A 207 7.67 1.81 -15.66
CA GLY A 207 6.54 2.65 -16.04
C GLY A 207 5.30 2.51 -15.15
N ALA A 208 5.40 1.76 -14.04
CA ALA A 208 4.28 1.58 -13.13
C ALA A 208 4.11 2.78 -12.19
N ARG A 209 2.87 3.09 -11.83
CA ARG A 209 2.51 4.11 -10.82
C ARG A 209 2.25 3.40 -9.50
N VAL A 210 2.83 3.90 -8.41
CA VAL A 210 2.80 3.20 -7.13
C VAL A 210 2.32 4.13 -6.03
N LEU A 211 1.28 3.70 -5.34
CA LEU A 211 0.84 4.25 -4.07
C LEU A 211 1.49 3.45 -2.94
N LEU A 212 2.03 4.14 -1.95
CA LEU A 212 2.51 3.52 -0.72
C LEU A 212 1.57 3.95 0.40
N TYR A 213 0.85 3.00 0.99
CA TYR A 213 -0.03 3.25 2.13
C TYR A 213 0.71 3.02 3.43
N GLU A 214 0.59 3.94 4.39
CA GLU A 214 1.14 3.80 5.74
C GLU A 214 0.06 4.07 6.77
N ALA A 215 -0.18 3.12 7.68
CA ALA A 215 -1.16 3.27 8.74
C ALA A 215 -0.95 2.28 9.88
N GLY A 216 -1.37 2.64 11.09
CA GLY A 216 -1.35 1.74 12.23
C GLY A 216 0.06 1.48 12.78
N GLU A 217 0.16 0.50 13.66
CA GLU A 217 1.38 0.06 14.34
C GLU A 217 1.82 -1.33 13.88
N ALA A 218 3.12 -1.62 13.98
CA ALA A 218 3.67 -2.97 13.83
C ALA A 218 2.99 -3.97 14.78
N TRP A 219 2.73 -5.19 14.30
CA TRP A 219 2.10 -6.27 15.08
C TRP A 219 0.71 -5.98 15.67
N ARG A 220 0.03 -4.92 15.23
CA ARG A 220 -1.31 -4.57 15.71
C ARG A 220 -2.33 -4.52 14.57
N PHE A 221 -3.56 -4.94 14.87
CA PHE A 221 -4.71 -4.76 13.98
C PHE A 221 -5.58 -3.64 14.52
N ASP A 222 -5.48 -2.50 13.85
CA ASP A 222 -6.26 -1.31 14.16
C ASP A 222 -7.28 -1.06 13.05
N GLU A 223 -8.56 -1.00 13.38
CA GLU A 223 -9.62 -0.76 12.39
C GLU A 223 -9.47 0.61 11.72
N TYR A 224 -8.98 1.63 12.43
CA TYR A 224 -8.66 2.93 11.84
C TYR A 224 -7.57 2.86 10.76
N ALA A 225 -6.75 1.82 10.74
CA ALA A 225 -5.75 1.56 9.71
C ALA A 225 -6.26 0.57 8.65
N ILE A 226 -7.03 -0.44 9.05
CA ILE A 226 -7.50 -1.49 8.14
C ILE A 226 -8.62 -0.97 7.24
N VAL A 227 -9.64 -0.31 7.80
CA VAL A 227 -10.82 0.13 7.03
C VAL A 227 -10.43 1.12 5.93
N PRO A 228 -9.68 2.22 6.20
CA PRO A 228 -9.25 3.12 5.12
C PRO A 228 -8.34 2.43 4.10
N GLY A 229 -7.55 1.44 4.52
CA GLY A 229 -6.74 0.63 3.62
C GLY A 229 -7.59 -0.21 2.65
N VAL A 230 -8.61 -0.89 3.16
CA VAL A 230 -9.53 -1.72 2.36
C VAL A 230 -10.32 -0.85 1.39
N ASP A 231 -10.96 0.20 1.89
CA ASP A 231 -11.80 1.06 1.06
C ASP A 231 -10.97 1.86 0.06
N GLY A 232 -9.75 2.28 0.44
CA GLY A 232 -8.84 2.95 -0.48
C GLY A 232 -8.38 2.05 -1.63
N VAL A 233 -8.02 0.80 -1.36
CA VAL A 233 -7.70 -0.17 -2.43
C VAL A 233 -8.92 -0.38 -3.35
N LEU A 234 -10.11 -0.59 -2.79
CA LEU A 234 -11.32 -0.80 -3.58
C LEU A 234 -11.71 0.44 -4.41
N ARG A 235 -11.56 1.65 -3.86
CA ARG A 235 -11.81 2.90 -4.59
C ARG A 235 -10.83 3.10 -5.74
N VAL A 236 -9.55 2.73 -5.56
CA VAL A 236 -8.58 2.73 -6.67
C VAL A 236 -9.00 1.73 -7.76
N LEU A 237 -9.39 0.51 -7.39
CA LEU A 237 -9.88 -0.47 -8.37
C LEU A 237 -11.13 0.03 -9.11
N ALA A 238 -12.04 0.72 -8.41
CA ALA A 238 -13.23 1.32 -9.01
C ALA A 238 -12.87 2.49 -9.95
N HIS A 239 -11.95 3.36 -9.54
CA HIS A 239 -11.44 4.48 -10.34
C HIS A 239 -10.76 4.00 -11.64
N LEU A 240 -10.06 2.85 -11.58
CA LEU A 240 -9.48 2.16 -12.73
C LEU A 240 -10.52 1.42 -13.60
N GLY A 241 -11.80 1.44 -13.24
CA GLY A 241 -12.86 0.74 -13.93
C GLY A 241 -12.80 -0.79 -13.81
N MET A 242 -12.03 -1.32 -12.86
CA MET A 242 -11.91 -2.77 -12.65
C MET A 242 -13.14 -3.36 -11.97
N VAL A 243 -13.80 -2.56 -11.11
CA VAL A 243 -15.02 -2.92 -10.38
C VAL A 243 -15.99 -1.74 -10.36
N ARG A 244 -17.26 -1.98 -10.02
CA ARG A 244 -18.19 -0.89 -9.67
C ARG A 244 -18.18 -0.71 -8.15
N ALA A 245 -18.20 0.53 -7.67
CA ALA A 245 -18.20 0.83 -6.24
C ALA A 245 -19.32 0.09 -5.47
N ALA A 246 -20.53 0.09 -6.02
CA ALA A 246 -21.68 -0.61 -5.44
C ALA A 246 -21.48 -2.14 -5.32
N ASP A 247 -20.74 -2.76 -6.24
CA ASP A 247 -20.53 -4.22 -6.23
C ASP A 247 -19.56 -4.66 -5.13
N VAL A 248 -18.71 -3.74 -4.67
CA VAL A 248 -17.70 -4.00 -3.63
C VAL A 248 -18.10 -3.39 -2.28
N GLY A 249 -19.35 -2.95 -2.14
CA GLY A 249 -19.89 -2.41 -0.89
C GLY A 249 -19.25 -1.09 -0.45
N LEU A 250 -18.74 -0.30 -1.39
CA LEU A 250 -18.36 1.08 -1.12
C LEU A 250 -19.64 1.93 -1.12
N THR A 251 -19.92 2.59 0.00
CA THR A 251 -20.88 3.69 0.05
C THR A 251 -20.26 4.91 -0.65
N PRO A 252 -21.07 5.84 -1.19
CA PRO A 252 -20.57 7.17 -1.50
C PRO A 252 -19.82 7.69 -0.28
N ALA A 253 -18.64 8.27 -0.46
CA ALA A 253 -17.98 8.97 0.63
C ALA A 253 -18.95 10.04 1.11
N ASP A 254 -19.42 9.94 2.35
CA ASP A 254 -19.95 11.12 3.02
C ASP A 254 -18.73 12.03 3.16
N ASP A 255 -18.75 13.20 2.50
CA ASP A 255 -17.63 14.13 2.41
C ASP A 255 -17.14 14.63 3.80
N ASP A 256 -17.84 14.23 4.88
CA ASP A 256 -17.62 14.64 6.27
C ASP A 256 -17.08 13.52 7.20
N GLU A 257 -16.96 12.26 6.76
CA GLU A 257 -16.57 11.15 7.65
C GLU A 257 -15.05 10.87 7.59
N VAL A 258 -14.26 11.73 8.25
CA VAL A 258 -12.86 11.42 8.59
C VAL A 258 -12.85 10.48 9.80
N PRO A 259 -12.01 9.42 9.82
CA PRO A 259 -11.85 8.62 11.03
C PRO A 259 -11.51 9.55 12.20
N PRO A 260 -12.25 9.50 13.32
CA PRO A 260 -12.00 10.36 14.46
C PRO A 260 -10.53 10.26 14.91
N ALA A 261 -10.05 11.29 15.62
CA ALA A 261 -8.73 11.22 16.24
C ALA A 261 -8.69 9.98 17.13
N VAL A 262 -7.83 9.03 16.75
CA VAL A 262 -7.64 7.81 17.52
C VAL A 262 -6.56 8.06 18.57
N ASP A 263 -6.92 7.80 19.82
CA ASP A 263 -5.97 7.84 20.92
C ASP A 263 -5.05 6.60 20.90
N ALA A 264 -4.13 6.52 21.86
CA ALA A 264 -3.23 5.37 22.05
C ALA A 264 -3.96 4.05 22.37
N THR A 265 -5.20 4.14 22.83
CA THR A 265 -5.99 3.00 23.30
C THR A 265 -6.87 2.42 22.19
N GLY A 266 -7.08 3.16 21.10
CA GLY A 266 -7.98 2.82 20.01
C GLY A 266 -9.41 3.28 20.26
N GLU A 267 -9.62 4.20 21.21
CA GLU A 267 -10.89 4.84 21.48
C GLU A 267 -10.99 6.16 20.69
N ASP A 268 -12.19 6.44 20.20
CA ASP A 268 -12.51 7.70 19.52
C ASP A 268 -12.44 8.84 20.54
N ASP A 269 -11.39 9.68 20.48
CA ASP A 269 -11.35 10.89 21.31
C ASP A 269 -12.09 12.03 20.60
N ALA A 270 -13.41 12.03 20.76
CA ALA A 270 -14.30 13.08 20.22
C ALA A 270 -14.01 14.49 20.77
N SER A 271 -13.09 14.65 21.74
CA SER A 271 -12.68 15.96 22.27
C SER A 271 -11.55 16.63 21.47
N VAL A 272 -10.91 15.90 20.54
CA VAL A 272 -9.83 16.42 19.70
C VAL A 272 -10.41 16.94 18.39
N ALA A 273 -10.19 18.23 18.12
CA ALA A 273 -10.59 18.82 16.85
C ALA A 273 -9.83 18.18 15.67
N THR A 274 -10.53 17.38 14.88
CA THR A 274 -10.09 16.87 13.58
C THR A 274 -10.65 17.76 12.47
N ASP A 275 -9.82 18.11 11.48
CA ASP A 275 -10.28 18.77 10.25
C ASP A 275 -10.82 17.70 9.28
N PRO A 276 -12.11 17.73 8.89
CA PRO A 276 -12.77 16.64 8.15
C PRO A 276 -12.37 16.51 6.66
N GLY A 277 -11.13 16.85 6.27
CA GLY A 277 -10.67 16.79 4.89
C GLY A 277 -9.41 15.94 4.69
N THR A 278 -9.19 15.46 3.46
CA THR A 278 -7.89 14.92 3.07
C THR A 278 -6.82 16.02 3.12
N HIS A 279 -5.85 15.88 4.02
CA HIS A 279 -4.73 16.79 4.13
C HIS A 279 -3.66 16.49 3.07
N VAL A 280 -3.16 17.52 2.40
CA VAL A 280 -2.02 17.39 1.48
C VAL A 280 -0.76 17.89 2.16
N VAL A 281 0.22 17.00 2.33
CA VAL A 281 1.46 17.28 3.06
C VAL A 281 2.66 17.19 2.12
N TRP A 282 3.32 18.33 1.92
CA TRP A 282 4.55 18.42 1.11
C TRP A 282 5.83 18.36 1.93
N ARG A 283 5.72 18.75 3.20
CA ARG A 283 6.84 18.87 4.14
C ARG A 283 6.40 18.34 5.48
N SER A 284 7.33 17.77 6.22
CA SER A 284 7.08 17.27 7.56
C SER A 284 8.33 17.35 8.41
N SER A 285 8.17 17.33 9.73
CA SER A 285 9.28 17.21 10.68
C SER A 285 8.98 16.18 11.74
N TRP A 286 10.04 15.51 12.20
CA TRP A 286 10.01 14.66 13.37
C TRP A 286 10.48 15.46 14.57
N VAL A 287 9.59 15.66 15.54
CA VAL A 287 9.96 16.12 16.88
C VAL A 287 10.74 15.00 17.55
N ARG A 288 11.95 15.31 18.04
CA ARG A 288 12.87 14.32 18.62
C ARG A 288 13.05 14.49 20.13
N ALA A 289 13.32 13.38 20.81
CA ALA A 289 13.63 13.36 22.23
C ALA A 289 14.91 14.17 22.52
N ARG A 290 14.80 15.15 23.42
CA ARG A 290 15.95 15.97 23.86
C ARG A 290 16.73 15.35 25.03
N ALA A 291 16.19 14.29 25.62
CA ALA A 291 16.78 13.55 26.72
C ALA A 291 16.26 12.10 26.69
N ASP A 292 16.89 11.23 27.45
CA ASP A 292 16.35 9.91 27.75
C ASP A 292 15.21 10.07 28.76
N GLY A 293 14.16 9.25 28.68
CA GLY A 293 13.08 9.30 29.67
C GLY A 293 11.85 8.48 29.35
N LEU A 294 10.90 8.53 30.28
CA LEU A 294 9.54 8.04 30.13
C LEU A 294 8.73 9.07 29.33
N LEU A 295 8.27 8.66 28.15
CA LEU A 295 7.50 9.51 27.24
C LEU A 295 6.03 9.55 27.63
N HIS A 296 5.50 10.76 27.77
CA HIS A 296 4.06 11.02 27.85
C HIS A 296 3.70 12.05 26.79
N LEU A 297 2.88 11.63 25.81
CA LEU A 297 2.36 12.51 24.77
C LEU A 297 0.98 13.03 25.15
N ASP A 298 0.72 14.30 24.87
CA ASP A 298 -0.55 14.98 25.10
C ASP A 298 -1.32 15.16 23.77
N VAL A 299 -0.96 14.39 22.73
CA VAL A 299 -1.50 14.52 21.37
C VAL A 299 -1.87 13.16 20.75
N SER A 300 -2.90 13.18 19.91
CA SER A 300 -3.42 12.04 19.16
C SER A 300 -3.08 12.13 17.66
N LEU A 301 -3.18 11.00 16.95
CA LEU A 301 -3.07 11.00 15.50
C LEU A 301 -4.22 11.83 14.89
N GLY A 302 -3.94 12.60 13.84
CA GLY A 302 -4.93 13.48 13.20
C GLY A 302 -5.13 14.83 13.90
N GLN A 303 -4.60 15.01 15.11
CA GLN A 303 -4.69 16.29 15.82
C GLN A 303 -3.87 17.37 15.10
N THR A 304 -4.46 18.56 14.92
CA THR A 304 -3.73 19.75 14.48
C THR A 304 -3.03 20.42 15.66
N VAL A 305 -1.77 20.81 15.47
CA VAL A 305 -0.93 21.49 16.47
C VAL A 305 -0.32 22.76 15.91
N ARG A 306 0.01 23.72 16.78
CA ARG A 306 0.73 24.96 16.42
C ARG A 306 2.21 24.87 16.78
N ALA A 307 3.07 25.52 15.99
CA ALA A 307 4.48 25.64 16.33
C ALA A 307 4.67 26.20 17.75
N GLY A 308 5.50 25.53 18.56
CA GLY A 308 5.75 25.88 19.96
C GLY A 308 4.73 25.32 20.96
N GLU A 309 3.61 24.77 20.50
CA GLU A 309 2.61 24.11 21.37
C GLU A 309 3.25 22.93 22.12
N ARG A 310 2.88 22.75 23.39
CA ARG A 310 3.31 21.59 24.17
C ARG A 310 2.51 20.37 23.73
N ILE A 311 3.22 19.32 23.31
CA ILE A 311 2.63 18.07 22.82
C ILE A 311 3.03 16.85 23.68
N GLY A 312 3.74 17.08 24.79
CA GLY A 312 4.13 16.04 25.72
C GLY A 312 5.22 16.46 26.71
N ALA A 313 5.76 15.48 27.40
CA ALA A 313 6.90 15.62 28.31
C ALA A 313 7.66 14.30 28.50
N LEU A 314 8.92 14.41 28.94
CA LEU A 314 9.77 13.30 29.35
C LEU A 314 9.94 13.32 30.87
N TYR A 315 9.88 12.16 31.52
CA TYR A 315 10.04 12.01 32.96
C TYR A 315 11.12 10.98 33.31
N ASN A 316 11.71 11.07 34.50
CA ASN A 316 12.45 9.94 35.07
C ASN A 316 11.48 9.02 35.86
N SER A 317 11.98 7.88 36.31
CA SER A 317 11.22 6.89 37.10
C SER A 317 10.73 7.40 38.47
N PHE A 318 11.22 8.54 38.94
CA PHE A 318 10.80 9.18 40.19
C PHE A 318 9.74 10.27 39.97
N GLY A 319 9.24 10.44 38.75
CA GLY A 319 8.24 11.46 38.39
C GLY A 319 8.81 12.87 38.17
N ARG A 320 10.14 13.05 38.18
CA ARG A 320 10.75 14.33 37.83
C ARG A 320 10.70 14.54 36.32
N ARG A 321 10.08 15.64 35.88
CA ARG A 321 10.11 16.06 34.47
C ARG A 321 11.54 16.40 34.04
N LEU A 322 11.99 15.80 32.96
CA LEU A 322 13.31 15.97 32.36
C LEU A 322 13.29 16.98 31.20
N ALA A 323 12.23 16.97 30.39
CA ALA A 323 12.06 17.89 29.27
C ALA A 323 10.58 18.06 28.89
N HIS A 324 10.26 19.20 28.27
CA HIS A 324 9.02 19.36 27.51
C HIS A 324 9.22 18.86 26.08
N VAL A 325 8.16 18.32 25.49
CA VAL A 325 8.07 18.04 24.05
C VAL A 325 7.16 19.10 23.45
N SER A 326 7.65 19.81 22.44
CA SER A 326 6.92 20.89 21.78
C SER A 326 6.94 20.69 20.27
N ALA A 327 5.85 21.07 19.61
CA ALA A 327 5.74 21.01 18.16
C ALA A 327 6.77 21.96 17.50
N GLU A 328 7.53 21.45 16.54
CA GLU A 328 8.54 22.22 15.80
C GLU A 328 7.93 23.05 14.65
N LEU A 329 6.74 22.68 14.20
CA LEU A 329 5.99 23.36 13.15
C LEU A 329 4.47 23.21 13.38
N SER A 330 3.69 24.10 12.77
CA SER A 330 2.23 23.99 12.76
C SER A 330 1.78 22.97 11.70
N GLY A 331 0.84 22.10 12.02
CA GLY A 331 0.40 21.06 11.11
C GLY A 331 -0.40 19.95 11.78
N VAL A 332 -0.54 18.82 11.10
CA VAL A 332 -1.28 17.65 11.58
C VAL A 332 -0.32 16.56 12.07
N VAL A 333 -0.64 15.92 13.19
CA VAL A 333 0.11 14.77 13.72
C VAL A 333 -0.17 13.55 12.84
N ILE A 334 0.82 13.12 12.05
CA ILE A 334 0.71 12.01 11.08
C ILE A 334 1.40 10.72 11.54
N GLY A 335 2.11 10.77 12.66
CA GLY A 335 2.71 9.62 13.31
C GLY A 335 3.22 9.95 14.69
N ARG A 336 3.33 8.96 15.57
CA ARG A 336 3.86 9.15 16.93
C ARG A 336 4.48 7.89 17.51
N ALA A 337 5.33 8.04 18.51
CA ALA A 337 5.92 6.95 19.27
C ALA A 337 4.93 6.38 20.28
N GLU A 338 4.85 5.06 20.31
CA GLU A 338 4.14 4.25 21.30
C GLU A 338 5.11 3.70 22.36
N ALA A 339 6.42 3.74 22.09
CA ALA A 339 7.44 3.33 23.04
C ALA A 339 7.38 4.21 24.32
N PRO A 340 7.18 3.63 25.51
CA PRO A 340 7.14 4.41 26.76
C PRO A 340 8.54 4.86 27.18
N LEU A 341 9.58 4.15 26.75
CA LEU A 341 10.98 4.46 27.01
C LEU A 341 11.60 4.97 25.71
N VAL A 342 12.18 6.17 25.77
CA VAL A 342 12.86 6.80 24.65
C VAL A 342 14.25 7.28 25.04
N HIS A 343 15.14 7.31 24.07
CA HIS A 343 16.49 7.84 24.16
C HIS A 343 16.61 9.16 23.42
N ARG A 344 17.57 9.98 23.84
CA ARG A 344 17.88 11.23 23.14
C ARG A 344 18.10 10.96 21.64
N GLY A 345 17.36 11.70 20.81
CA GLY A 345 17.39 11.58 19.35
C GLY A 345 16.27 10.74 18.76
N ASP A 346 15.57 9.94 19.56
CA ASP A 346 14.43 9.14 19.11
C ASP A 346 13.33 10.03 18.54
N ALA A 347 12.67 9.53 17.50
CA ALA A 347 11.59 10.21 16.81
C ALA A 347 10.28 10.04 17.60
N LEU A 348 9.70 11.14 18.09
CA LEU A 348 8.57 11.11 19.02
C LEU A 348 7.23 11.40 18.34
N VAL A 349 7.16 12.47 17.55
CA VAL A 349 5.93 12.91 16.87
C VAL A 349 6.30 13.38 15.47
N HIS A 350 5.60 12.88 14.46
CA HIS A 350 5.73 13.27 13.07
C HIS A 350 4.63 14.26 12.73
N ILE A 351 4.98 15.47 12.35
CA ILE A 351 4.03 16.53 12.02
C ILE A 351 4.13 16.84 10.53
N GLY A 352 3.01 16.74 9.81
CA GLY A 352 2.86 17.16 8.42
C GLY A 352 2.42 18.62 8.33
N GLU A 353 3.17 19.45 7.61
CA GLU A 353 2.87 20.87 7.42
C GLU A 353 1.67 21.05 6.48
N LEU A 354 0.62 21.75 6.95
CA LEU A 354 -0.62 22.00 6.19
C LEU A 354 -0.53 23.23 5.27
N ASP A 355 0.40 24.16 5.51
CA ASP A 355 0.53 25.42 4.78
C ASP A 355 1.40 25.35 3.49
N GLY A 356 1.68 24.13 3.00
CA GLY A 356 2.54 23.90 1.84
C GLY A 356 1.79 23.76 0.52
N ARG A 357 1.60 24.86 -0.22
CA ARG A 357 0.93 25.00 -1.54
C ARG A 357 -0.56 24.62 -1.59
N PRO A 358 -1.47 25.59 -1.82
CA PRO A 358 -2.87 25.26 -2.05
C PRO A 358 -3.04 24.45 -3.34
N TRP A 359 -3.90 23.43 -3.24
CA TRP A 359 -4.39 22.55 -4.32
C TRP A 359 -4.60 23.25 -5.66
N SER A 360 -5.11 24.50 -5.59
CA SER A 360 -5.40 25.37 -6.72
C SER A 360 -4.22 25.68 -7.67
N THR A 361 -2.98 25.37 -7.29
CA THR A 361 -1.78 25.66 -8.11
C THR A 361 -1.27 24.48 -8.93
N LEU A 362 -1.82 23.28 -8.75
CA LEU A 362 -1.45 22.11 -9.52
C LEU A 362 -2.40 21.94 -10.73
N PRO A 363 -1.92 21.42 -11.87
CA PRO A 363 -2.80 21.10 -12.98
C PRO A 363 -3.89 20.15 -12.49
N ALA A 364 -5.13 20.30 -12.96
CA ALA A 364 -6.23 19.41 -12.60
C ALA A 364 -5.83 17.94 -12.81
N ALA A 365 -6.29 17.05 -11.94
CA ALA A 365 -6.11 15.62 -12.16
C ALA A 365 -6.75 15.23 -13.50
N GLU A 366 -6.07 14.39 -14.30
CA GLU A 366 -6.67 13.88 -15.52
C GLU A 366 -7.92 13.05 -15.16
N PRO A 367 -9.08 13.27 -15.82
CA PRO A 367 -10.22 12.40 -15.65
C PRO A 367 -9.95 11.01 -16.22
N ALA A 368 -10.57 10.00 -15.61
CA ALA A 368 -10.65 8.59 -16.01
C ALA A 368 -9.37 7.96 -16.62
N TRP A 369 -8.79 7.00 -15.89
CA TRP A 369 -7.67 6.18 -16.36
C TRP A 369 -7.86 5.66 -17.79
N SER A 370 -7.07 6.18 -18.74
CA SER A 370 -7.13 5.83 -20.16
C SER A 370 -6.11 4.74 -20.56
N GLY A 371 -5.33 4.24 -19.59
CA GLY A 371 -4.24 3.30 -19.81
C GLY A 371 -4.71 1.86 -19.92
N VAL A 372 -4.76 1.31 -21.12
CA VAL A 372 -4.39 -0.10 -21.31
C VAL A 372 -2.98 -0.03 -21.89
N ARG A 373 -1.98 -0.66 -21.25
CA ARG A 373 -0.71 -0.90 -21.98
C ARG A 373 -1.08 -1.56 -23.31
N GLY A 374 -0.88 -0.83 -24.41
CA GLY A 374 -1.03 -1.36 -25.76
C GLY A 374 -0.31 -2.70 -25.86
N GLY A 375 -0.95 -3.65 -26.53
CA GLY A 375 -0.61 -5.08 -26.50
C GLY A 375 0.87 -5.41 -26.48
N ARG A 376 1.23 -6.47 -25.73
CA ARG A 376 2.58 -7.03 -25.68
C ARG A 376 3.14 -7.18 -27.11
N PRO A 377 4.45 -6.95 -27.33
CA PRO A 377 5.08 -7.48 -28.52
C PRO A 377 4.87 -9.00 -28.52
N SER A 378 4.29 -9.52 -29.60
CA SER A 378 4.19 -10.96 -29.81
C SER A 378 5.61 -11.54 -29.70
N HIS A 379 5.82 -12.48 -28.78
CA HIS A 379 6.98 -13.37 -28.85
C HIS A 379 6.86 -14.20 -30.13
N ARG A 380 7.30 -13.64 -31.25
CA ARG A 380 7.64 -14.39 -32.46
C ARG A 380 9.08 -14.86 -32.29
N GLU A 381 9.20 -16.14 -31.98
CA GLU A 381 10.23 -17.07 -32.46
C GLU A 381 11.68 -16.53 -32.54
N GLU A 382 12.43 -16.64 -31.45
CA GLU A 382 13.85 -17.02 -31.58
C GLU A 382 13.92 -18.52 -31.85
N ARG A 383 13.69 -18.88 -33.12
CA ARG A 383 14.12 -20.17 -33.66
C ARG A 383 15.62 -20.10 -33.88
N ALA A 384 16.32 -20.93 -33.12
CA ALA A 384 17.54 -21.64 -33.46
C ALA A 384 18.25 -21.22 -34.76
N GLU A 385 19.42 -20.59 -34.63
CA GLU A 385 20.53 -20.84 -35.54
C GLU A 385 21.62 -21.59 -34.78
N ARG A 386 21.69 -22.87 -35.11
CA ARG A 386 22.84 -23.73 -34.93
C ARG A 386 23.84 -23.42 -36.04
N LEU A 387 25.12 -23.47 -35.65
CA LEU A 387 26.30 -23.91 -36.42
C LEU A 387 27.00 -22.87 -37.33
N PRO A 388 28.32 -23.04 -37.59
CA PRO A 388 29.18 -24.22 -37.33
C PRO A 388 30.00 -24.18 -36.04
#